data_AF-A0A328UAH0-F1
#
_entry.id   AF-A0A328UAH0-F1
#
_cell.length_a   1.000
_cell.length_b   1.000
_cell.length_c   1.000
_cell.angle_alpha   90.00
_cell.angle_beta   90.00
_cell.angle_gamma   90.00
#
_symmetry.space_group_name_H-M   'P 1'
#
loop_
_entity.id
_entity.type
_entity.pdbx_description
1 polymer ?
#
loop_
_entity_poly.entity_id
_entity_poly.type
_entity_poly.pdbx_seq_one_letter_code
_entity_poly.pdbx_strand_id
1 'polypeptide(L)'
;MFDAFVSGAREGLRSCVSILPPLIGLMMGITMLNASGALDIFSSFLSPVAHALGLPAEVLPLALIKPISGSGSTAILSQIFTAYGPDSWIGRVASVMSASTETTFYCIAVYYGAVGVKKLRHTVPASLLADLSACIASGLAVSVFFHQGG
;
A
#
# COMPACT_ATOMS: atom_id res chain seq x y z
N MET A 1 -3.09 -31.63 -21.38
CA MET A 1 -2.32 -30.51 -20.79
C MET A 1 -2.64 -29.18 -21.47
N PHE A 2 -2.63 -29.12 -22.81
CA PHE A 2 -3.02 -27.89 -23.55
C PHE A 2 -4.49 -27.49 -23.32
N ASP A 3 -5.45 -28.42 -23.35
CA ASP A 3 -6.86 -28.10 -23.10
C ASP A 3 -7.13 -27.56 -21.69
N ALA A 4 -6.44 -28.11 -20.68
CA ALA A 4 -6.51 -27.61 -19.31
C ALA A 4 -5.94 -26.18 -19.20
N PHE A 5 -4.85 -25.89 -19.92
CA PHE A 5 -4.29 -24.54 -20.02
C PHE A 5 -5.25 -23.55 -20.68
N VAL A 6 -5.83 -23.92 -21.84
CA VAL A 6 -6.78 -23.06 -22.56
C VAL A 6 -8.06 -22.83 -21.73
N SER A 7 -8.56 -23.87 -21.05
CA SER A 7 -9.69 -23.75 -20.12
C SER A 7 -9.37 -22.81 -18.96
N GLY A 8 -8.22 -23.00 -18.30
CA GLY A 8 -7.78 -22.14 -17.20
C GLY A 8 -7.57 -20.68 -17.64
N ALA A 9 -7.00 -20.45 -18.83
CA ALA A 9 -6.85 -19.12 -19.40
C ALA A 9 -8.20 -18.43 -19.66
N ARG A 10 -9.19 -19.17 -20.16
CA ARG A 10 -10.55 -18.65 -20.39
C ARG A 10 -11.26 -18.28 -19.09
N GLU A 11 -11.10 -19.09 -18.06
CA GLU A 11 -11.66 -18.87 -16.73
C GLU A 11 -10.98 -17.67 -16.03
N GLY A 12 -9.66 -17.57 -16.18
CA GLY A 12 -8.87 -16.41 -15.75
C GLY A 12 -9.34 -15.12 -16.42
N LEU A 13 -9.54 -15.12 -17.74
CA LEU A 13 -10.07 -13.98 -18.50
C LEU A 13 -11.42 -13.50 -17.96
N ARG A 14 -12.34 -14.45 -17.68
CA ARG A 14 -13.66 -14.12 -17.12
C ARG A 14 -13.56 -13.51 -15.73
N SER A 15 -12.65 -14.03 -14.92
CA SER A 15 -12.36 -13.50 -13.58
C SER A 15 -11.77 -12.09 -13.66
N CYS A 16 -10.79 -11.86 -14.54
CA CYS A 16 -10.20 -10.54 -14.77
C CYS A 16 -11.26 -9.48 -15.11
N VAL A 17 -12.18 -9.79 -16.05
CA VAL A 17 -13.26 -8.88 -16.43
C VAL A 17 -14.18 -8.54 -15.25
N SER A 18 -14.39 -9.47 -14.31
CA SER A 18 -15.22 -9.22 -13.13
C SER A 18 -14.56 -8.31 -12.08
N ILE A 19 -13.23 -8.33 -11.97
CA ILE A 19 -12.47 -7.56 -10.98
C ILE A 19 -12.02 -6.20 -11.55
N LEU A 20 -11.98 -6.06 -12.89
CA LEU A 20 -11.56 -4.85 -13.59
C LEU A 20 -12.37 -3.58 -13.20
N PRO A 21 -13.72 -3.60 -13.17
CA PRO A 21 -14.50 -2.42 -12.83
C PRO A 21 -14.24 -1.84 -11.42
N PRO A 22 -14.25 -2.64 -10.32
CA PRO A 22 -13.92 -2.12 -9.01
C PRO A 22 -12.46 -1.64 -8.91
N LEU A 23 -11.52 -2.26 -9.63
CA LEU A 23 -10.13 -1.80 -9.70
C LEU A 23 -10.01 -0.42 -10.38
N ILE A 24 -10.66 -0.21 -11.52
CA ILE A 24 -10.67 1.09 -12.21
C ILE A 24 -11.27 2.17 -11.29
N GLY A 25 -12.40 1.89 -10.65
CA GLY A 25 -13.04 2.83 -9.73
C GLY A 25 -12.13 3.20 -8.56
N LEU A 26 -11.44 2.21 -7.99
CA LEU A 26 -10.46 2.42 -6.92
C LEU A 26 -9.26 3.28 -7.38
N MET A 27 -8.66 2.94 -8.53
CA MET A 27 -7.51 3.67 -9.07
C MET A 27 -7.87 5.11 -9.45
N MET A 28 -9.04 5.32 -10.04
CA MET A 28 -9.58 6.66 -10.31
C MET A 28 -9.77 7.45 -9.02
N GLY A 29 -10.42 6.85 -8.01
CA GLY A 29 -10.65 7.49 -6.72
C GLY A 29 -9.37 7.89 -6.02
N ILE A 30 -8.34 7.04 -6.05
CA ILE A 30 -7.02 7.35 -5.49
C ILE A 30 -6.31 8.46 -6.26
N THR A 31 -6.39 8.45 -7.60
CA THR A 31 -5.77 9.50 -8.43
C THR A 31 -6.42 10.85 -8.15
N MET A 32 -7.75 10.88 -8.03
CA MET A 32 -8.49 12.09 -7.65
C MET A 32 -8.17 12.52 -6.21
N LEU A 33 -8.08 11.58 -5.27
CA LEU A 33 -7.75 11.87 -3.87
C LEU A 33 -6.34 12.46 -3.75
N ASN A 34 -5.37 11.92 -4.49
CA ASN A 34 -4.01 12.44 -4.53
C ASN A 34 -3.97 13.84 -5.19
N ALA A 35 -4.61 14.00 -6.35
CA ALA A 35 -4.68 15.29 -7.03
C ALA A 35 -5.47 16.37 -6.25
N SER A 36 -6.38 15.97 -5.37
CA SER A 36 -7.18 16.89 -4.56
C SER A 36 -6.42 17.55 -3.40
N GLY A 37 -5.20 17.09 -3.10
CA GLY A 37 -4.43 17.53 -1.93
C GLY A 37 -4.97 16.99 -0.60
N ALA A 38 -6.01 16.14 -0.62
CA ALA A 38 -6.55 15.53 0.60
C ALA A 38 -5.48 14.69 1.32
N LEU A 39 -4.65 13.94 0.59
CA LEU A 39 -3.55 13.18 1.17
C LEU A 39 -2.53 14.09 1.86
N ASP A 40 -2.27 15.29 1.33
CA ASP A 40 -1.36 16.25 1.96
C ASP A 40 -1.95 16.80 3.26
N ILE A 41 -3.25 17.10 3.27
CA ILE A 41 -3.96 17.56 4.47
C ILE A 41 -3.91 16.47 5.55
N PHE A 42 -4.26 15.23 5.21
CA PHE A 42 -4.18 14.11 6.17
C PHE A 42 -2.75 13.87 6.65
N SER A 43 -1.77 13.93 5.74
CA SER A 43 -0.36 13.75 6.09
C SER A 43 0.12 14.86 7.03
N SER A 44 -0.28 16.12 6.81
CA SER A 44 0.06 17.23 7.70
C SER A 44 -0.55 17.07 9.10
N PHE A 45 -1.79 16.55 9.18
CA PHE A 45 -2.46 16.27 10.44
C PHE A 45 -1.82 15.11 11.21
N LEU A 46 -1.37 14.07 10.49
CA LEU A 46 -0.72 12.88 11.06
C LEU A 46 0.78 13.07 11.29
N SER A 47 1.40 14.09 10.69
CA SER A 47 2.82 14.42 10.81
C SER A 47 3.36 14.43 12.25
N PRO A 48 2.73 15.10 13.24
CA PRO A 48 3.25 15.07 14.62
C PRO A 48 3.30 13.66 15.22
N VAL A 49 2.34 12.80 14.87
CA VAL A 49 2.32 11.41 15.31
C VAL A 49 3.39 10.59 14.59
N ALA A 50 3.56 10.80 13.28
CA ALA A 50 4.60 10.14 12.49
C ALA A 50 6.00 10.48 13.02
N HIS A 51 6.26 11.75 13.31
CA HIS A 51 7.52 12.20 13.90
C HIS A 51 7.76 11.57 15.28
N ALA A 52 6.74 11.50 16.13
CA ALA A 52 6.84 10.82 17.42
C ALA A 52 7.16 9.32 17.30
N LEU A 53 6.76 8.69 16.19
CA LEU A 53 7.04 7.29 15.86
C LEU A 53 8.35 7.09 15.08
N GLY A 54 9.13 8.16 14.84
CA GLY A 54 10.38 8.09 14.09
C GLY A 54 10.21 7.88 12.58
N LEU A 55 9.04 8.23 12.03
CA LEU A 55 8.76 8.14 10.60
C LEU A 55 8.91 9.51 9.91
N PRO A 56 9.53 9.56 8.72
CA PRO A 56 9.50 10.75 7.88
C PRO A 56 8.06 11.08 7.46
N ALA A 57 7.64 12.34 7.55
CA ALA A 57 6.29 12.74 7.19
C ALA A 57 5.98 12.49 5.70
N GLU A 58 7.01 12.50 4.87
CA GLU A 58 6.97 12.31 3.42
C GLU A 58 6.53 10.89 3.00
N VAL A 59 6.60 9.91 3.91
CA VAL A 59 6.11 8.54 3.64
C VAL A 59 4.66 8.33 4.07
N LEU A 60 4.02 9.31 4.70
CA LEU A 60 2.62 9.20 5.12
C LEU A 60 1.64 8.97 3.96
N PRO A 61 1.76 9.63 2.80
CA PRO A 61 0.90 9.33 1.65
C PRO A 61 1.03 7.88 1.19
N LEU A 62 2.24 7.31 1.26
CA LEU A 62 2.49 5.91 0.94
C LEU A 62 1.81 5.00 1.97
N ALA A 63 1.99 5.26 3.27
CA ALA A 63 1.36 4.49 4.34
C ALA A 63 -0.18 4.47 4.25
N LEU A 64 -0.79 5.57 3.81
CA LEU A 64 -2.25 5.69 3.65
C LEU A 64 -2.77 4.92 2.42
N ILE A 65 -2.03 4.93 1.31
CA ILE A 65 -2.45 4.30 0.06
C ILE A 65 -2.09 2.81 -0.01
N LYS A 66 -1.06 2.37 0.72
CA LYS A 66 -0.56 0.99 0.70
C LYS A 66 -1.60 -0.08 0.99
N PRO A 67 -2.47 0.05 2.01
CA PRO A 67 -3.52 -0.93 2.29
C PRO A 67 -4.58 -1.00 1.18
N ILE A 68 -4.70 0.05 0.36
CA ILE A 68 -5.78 0.26 -0.59
C ILE A 68 -5.37 -0.18 -2.00
N SER A 69 -4.19 0.25 -2.49
CA SER A 69 -3.80 0.04 -3.88
C SER A 69 -2.31 -0.14 -4.08
N GLY A 70 -1.95 -1.21 -4.79
CA GLY A 70 -0.55 -1.55 -5.09
C GLY A 70 0.00 -0.60 -6.14
N SER A 71 -0.74 -0.38 -7.23
CA SER A 71 -0.34 0.54 -8.30
C SER A 71 -0.26 1.99 -7.83
N GLY A 72 -1.19 2.44 -6.98
CA GLY A 72 -1.14 3.76 -6.36
C GLY A 72 0.08 3.93 -5.45
N SER A 73 0.40 2.89 -4.67
CA SER A 73 1.58 2.90 -3.80
C SER A 73 2.88 2.94 -4.58
N THR A 74 2.99 2.17 -5.67
CA THR A 74 4.16 2.20 -6.55
C THR A 74 4.35 3.58 -7.18
N ALA A 75 3.26 4.26 -7.57
CA ALA A 75 3.34 5.61 -8.10
C ALA A 75 3.86 6.62 -7.05
N ILE A 76 3.41 6.51 -5.79
CA ILE A 76 3.89 7.36 -4.70
C ILE A 76 5.35 7.02 -4.36
N LEU A 77 5.72 5.74 -4.30
CA LEU A 77 7.10 5.31 -4.07
C LEU A 77 8.06 5.87 -5.14
N SER A 78 7.64 5.83 -6.41
CA SER A 78 8.40 6.40 -7.53
C SER A 78 8.59 7.92 -7.37
N GLN A 79 7.55 8.63 -6.92
CA GLN A 79 7.65 10.06 -6.62
C GLN A 79 8.63 10.33 -5.47
N ILE A 80 8.60 9.53 -4.41
CA ILE A 80 9.56 9.62 -3.29
C ILE A 80 10.99 9.40 -3.79
N PHE A 81 11.23 8.37 -4.62
CA PHE A 81 12.55 8.12 -5.19
C PHE A 81 13.02 9.24 -6.10
N THR A 82 12.12 9.85 -6.86
CA THR A 82 12.45 10.99 -7.73
C THR A 82 12.79 12.24 -6.91
N ALA A 83 12.06 12.48 -5.82
CA ALA A 83 12.21 13.68 -4.99
C ALA A 83 13.41 13.60 -4.02
N TYR A 84 13.65 12.44 -3.41
CA TYR A 84 14.64 12.29 -2.33
C TYR A 84 15.78 11.31 -2.67
N GLY A 85 15.65 10.51 -3.71
CA GLY A 85 16.58 9.43 -4.04
C GLY A 85 16.30 8.14 -3.26
N PRO A 86 16.50 6.94 -3.85
CA PRO A 86 16.21 5.67 -3.21
C PRO A 86 17.12 5.35 -2.01
N ASP A 87 18.36 5.85 -2.03
CA ASP A 87 19.34 5.65 -0.95
C ASP A 87 19.20 6.63 0.23
N SER A 88 18.32 7.64 0.09
CA SER A 88 18.04 8.57 1.18
C SER A 88 17.35 7.88 2.36
N TRP A 89 17.38 8.52 3.52
CA TRP A 89 16.61 8.09 4.68
C TRP A 89 15.13 7.82 4.33
N ILE A 90 14.50 8.80 3.68
CA ILE A 90 13.09 8.73 3.25
C ILE A 90 12.89 7.61 2.23
N GLY A 91 13.77 7.50 1.24
CA GLY A 91 13.72 6.46 0.20
C GLY A 91 13.87 5.04 0.77
N ARG A 92 14.76 4.85 1.74
CA ARG A 92 14.94 3.56 2.41
C ARG A 92 13.74 3.18 3.27
N VAL A 93 13.20 4.12 4.05
CA VAL A 93 11.96 3.87 4.83
C VAL A 93 10.80 3.52 3.90
N ALA A 94 10.61 4.27 2.81
CA ALA A 94 9.59 4.00 1.81
C ALA A 94 9.77 2.62 1.15
N SER A 95 11.01 2.20 0.90
CA SER A 95 11.33 0.89 0.33
C SER A 95 10.97 -0.25 1.28
N VAL A 96 11.41 -0.17 2.54
CA VAL A 96 11.11 -1.20 3.56
C VAL A 96 9.60 -1.29 3.79
N MET A 97 8.91 -0.15 3.89
CA MET A 97 7.46 -0.10 4.05
C MET A 97 6.73 -0.75 2.88
N SER A 98 7.17 -0.45 1.65
CA SER A 98 6.57 -1.01 0.43
C SER A 98 6.78 -2.51 0.30
N ALA A 99 7.93 -3.01 0.75
CA ALA A 99 8.29 -4.43 0.69
C ALA A 99 7.69 -5.27 1.83
N SER A 100 7.39 -4.67 2.97
CA SER A 100 6.94 -5.39 4.18
C SER A 100 5.43 -5.58 4.27
N THR A 101 4.67 -4.96 3.37
CA THR A 101 3.19 -4.94 3.43
C THR A 101 2.59 -5.33 2.10
N GLU A 102 1.32 -5.73 2.12
CA GLU A 102 0.52 -6.02 0.94
C GLU A 102 -0.61 -4.99 0.79
N THR A 103 -1.44 -5.18 -0.23
CA THR A 103 -2.64 -4.35 -0.43
C THR A 103 -3.82 -4.92 0.36
N THR A 104 -3.85 -4.66 1.66
CA THR A 104 -4.81 -5.23 2.63
C THR A 104 -6.24 -5.39 2.12
N PHE A 105 -6.89 -4.31 1.66
CA PHE A 105 -8.28 -4.39 1.22
C PHE A 105 -8.45 -5.21 -0.07
N TYR A 106 -7.49 -5.11 -0.98
CA TYR A 106 -7.49 -5.90 -2.21
C TYR A 106 -7.26 -7.38 -1.92
N CYS A 107 -6.25 -7.72 -1.11
CA CYS A 107 -5.99 -9.09 -0.65
C CYS A 107 -7.22 -9.67 0.06
N ILE A 108 -7.86 -8.92 0.96
CA ILE A 108 -9.10 -9.35 1.59
C ILE A 108 -10.18 -9.62 0.52
N ALA A 109 -10.44 -8.68 -0.40
CA ALA A 109 -11.47 -8.86 -1.42
C ALA A 109 -11.23 -10.08 -2.31
N VAL A 110 -9.99 -10.29 -2.77
CA VAL A 110 -9.62 -11.42 -3.62
C VAL A 110 -9.69 -12.75 -2.86
N TYR A 111 -9.01 -12.84 -1.72
CA TYR A 111 -8.92 -14.10 -0.98
C TYR A 111 -10.25 -14.48 -0.34
N TYR A 112 -10.95 -13.54 0.28
CA TYR A 112 -12.25 -13.84 0.89
C TYR A 112 -13.32 -14.03 -0.18
N GLY A 113 -13.22 -13.32 -1.30
CA GLY A 113 -14.10 -13.52 -2.46
C GLY A 113 -13.98 -14.94 -3.03
N ALA A 114 -12.76 -15.47 -3.16
CA ALA A 114 -12.51 -16.81 -3.69
C ALA A 114 -13.14 -17.94 -2.85
N VAL A 115 -13.21 -17.77 -1.53
CA VAL A 115 -13.80 -18.76 -0.59
C VAL A 115 -15.17 -18.36 -0.06
N GLY A 116 -15.78 -17.28 -0.57
CA GLY A 116 -17.12 -16.82 -0.20
C GLY A 116 -17.27 -16.27 1.22
N VAL A 117 -16.18 -15.85 1.86
CA VAL A 117 -16.19 -15.34 3.24
C VAL A 117 -16.66 -13.89 3.26
N LYS A 118 -17.72 -13.61 4.04
CA LYS A 118 -18.30 -12.25 4.18
C LYS A 118 -17.99 -11.57 5.50
N LYS A 119 -17.39 -12.29 6.46
CA LYS A 119 -17.15 -11.79 7.82
C LYS A 119 -15.82 -11.04 7.88
N LEU A 120 -15.87 -9.71 7.84
CA LEU A 120 -14.69 -8.84 7.85
C LEU A 120 -14.35 -8.22 9.22
N ARG A 121 -15.20 -8.43 10.23
CA ARG A 121 -15.18 -7.67 11.50
C ARG A 121 -13.84 -7.70 12.23
N HIS A 122 -13.11 -8.82 12.18
CA HIS A 122 -11.82 -8.97 12.89
C HIS A 122 -10.64 -8.83 11.93
N THR A 123 -10.81 -9.26 10.68
CA THR A 123 -9.76 -9.26 9.66
C THR A 123 -9.31 -7.84 9.35
N VAL A 124 -10.25 -6.92 9.11
CA VAL A 124 -9.91 -5.54 8.72
C VAL A 124 -9.14 -4.81 9.84
N PRO A 125 -9.60 -4.79 11.10
CA PRO A 125 -8.80 -4.19 12.18
C PRO A 125 -7.44 -4.87 12.38
N ALA A 126 -7.37 -6.20 12.32
CA ALA A 126 -6.12 -6.93 12.50
C ALA A 126 -5.11 -6.62 11.38
N SER A 127 -5.56 -6.56 10.13
CA SER A 127 -4.68 -6.23 9.00
C SER A 127 -4.23 -4.77 9.03
N LEU A 128 -5.10 -3.83 9.40
CA LEU A 128 -4.71 -2.42 9.54
C LEU A 128 -3.70 -2.21 10.68
N LEU A 129 -3.83 -2.95 11.78
CA LEU A 129 -2.83 -2.94 12.86
C LEU A 129 -1.50 -3.55 12.41
N ALA A 130 -1.53 -4.59 11.58
CA ALA A 130 -0.33 -5.15 10.97
C ALA A 130 0.34 -4.13 10.02
N ASP A 131 -0.44 -3.43 9.19
CA ASP A 131 0.06 -2.38 8.29
C ASP A 131 0.70 -1.23 9.10
N LEU A 132 0.05 -0.80 10.18
CA LEU A 132 0.60 0.22 11.10
C LEU A 132 1.91 -0.26 11.74
N SER A 133 1.95 -1.51 12.20
CA SER A 133 3.13 -2.11 12.81
C SER A 133 4.29 -2.17 11.82
N ALA A 134 4.01 -2.54 10.56
CA ALA A 134 5.00 -2.57 9.50
C ALA A 134 5.50 -1.16 9.15
N CYS A 135 4.62 -0.15 9.15
CA CYS A 135 5.02 1.24 8.96
C CYS A 135 6.04 1.67 10.03
N ILE A 136 5.70 1.47 11.31
CA ILE A 136 6.59 1.81 12.44
C ILE A 136 7.89 1.01 12.38
N ALA A 137 7.79 -0.30 12.16
CA ALA A 137 8.95 -1.18 12.06
C ALA A 137 9.88 -0.79 10.89
N SER A 138 9.34 -0.23 9.80
CA SER A 138 10.15 0.27 8.68
C SER A 138 11.03 1.45 9.12
N GLY A 139 10.46 2.43 9.82
CA GLY A 139 11.23 3.55 10.38
C GLY A 139 12.29 3.09 11.37
N LEU A 140 11.94 2.16 12.27
CA LEU A 140 12.89 1.61 13.25
C LEU A 140 14.00 0.79 12.58
N ALA A 141 13.65 -0.11 11.67
CA ALA A 141 14.61 -0.98 10.99
C ALA A 141 15.62 -0.15 10.22
N VAL A 142 15.18 0.84 9.43
CA VAL A 142 16.12 1.69 8.71
C VAL A 142 16.98 2.48 9.69
N SER A 143 16.44 2.96 10.81
CA SER A 143 17.21 3.73 11.82
C SER A 143 18.34 2.90 12.43
N VAL A 144 18.07 1.60 12.68
CA VAL A 144 19.02 0.67 13.30
C VAL A 144 20.10 0.24 12.30
N PHE A 145 19.71 -0.15 11.08
CA PHE A 145 20.64 -0.72 10.10
C PHE A 145 21.38 0.32 9.26
N PHE A 146 20.77 1.47 9.04
CA PHE A 146 21.31 2.56 8.24
C PHE A 146 21.37 3.80 9.13
N HIS A 147 22.42 3.87 9.97
CA HIS A 147 22.71 4.99 10.88
C HIS A 147 22.36 6.34 10.25
N GLN A 148 21.66 7.21 11.00
CA GLN A 148 21.32 8.57 10.59
C GLN A 148 22.60 9.37 10.29
N GLY A 149 23.01 9.39 9.02
CA GLY A 149 23.88 10.44 8.51
C GLY A 149 23.03 11.68 8.34
N GLY A 150 23.29 12.69 9.18
CA GLY A 150 22.60 13.98 9.17
C GLY A 150 22.77 14.77 7.87
#